data_AF-E3ZQC9-F1
#
_entry.id   AF-E3ZQC9-F1
#
_cell.length_a   1.000
_cell.length_b   1.000
_cell.length_c   1.000
_cell.angle_alpha   90.00
_cell.angle_beta   90.00
_cell.angle_gamma   90.00
#
_symmetry.space_group_name_H-M   'P 1'
#
loop_
_entity.id
_entity.type
_entity.pdbx_description
1 polymer ?
#
loop_
_entity_poly.entity_id
_entity_poly.type
_entity_poly.pdbx_seq_one_letter_code
_entity_poly.pdbx_strand_id
1 'polypeptide(L)'
;KQEIIGDVALEMLFGTTSDTYLELYNEGIIDDTFGYDYTLQDSFSFVLVGGDAKNPDEQTAKILEAIQKAAQYGLLEADLALVKRKRIGQFLRSLNSPEFIANQFSQYVMKSASLFDILPLMETVTLEEVNAFIKNLDAEERTTTFQLLPE
;
A
#
# COMPACT_ATOMS: atom_id res chain seq x y z
N LYS A 1 2.94 12.47 6.37
CA LYS A 1 4.09 11.87 5.64
C LYS A 1 4.12 10.35 5.82
N GLN A 2 4.09 9.85 7.05
CA GLN A 2 4.11 8.40 7.34
C GLN A 2 3.00 7.62 6.60
N GLU A 3 1.78 8.16 6.56
CA GLU A 3 0.67 7.61 5.76
C GLU A 3 1.05 7.42 4.28
N ILE A 4 1.56 8.47 3.63
CA ILE A 4 2.02 8.43 2.23
C ILE A 4 3.15 7.41 2.02
N ILE A 5 4.08 7.29 2.99
CA ILE A 5 5.18 6.32 2.90
C ILE A 5 4.62 4.90 2.90
N GLY A 6 3.71 4.56 3.82
CA GLY A 6 3.09 3.23 3.90
C GLY A 6 2.28 2.90 2.66
N ASP A 7 1.47 3.86 2.21
CA ASP A 7 0.72 3.78 0.97
C ASP A 7 1.59 3.50 -0.27
N VAL A 8 2.70 4.24 -0.41
CA VAL A 8 3.64 4.07 -1.52
C VAL A 8 4.35 2.72 -1.41
N ALA A 9 4.74 2.31 -0.20
CA ALA A 9 5.39 1.03 0.04
C ALA A 9 4.49 -0.15 -0.36
N LEU A 10 3.23 -0.14 0.06
CA LEU A 10 2.26 -1.18 -0.31
C LEU A 10 1.92 -1.12 -1.81
N GLU A 11 1.83 0.07 -2.41
CA GLU A 11 1.62 0.19 -3.86
C GLU A 11 2.79 -0.40 -4.66
N MET A 12 4.02 -0.17 -4.22
CA MET A 12 5.19 -0.75 -4.88
C MET A 12 5.25 -2.28 -4.70
N LEU A 13 4.83 -2.79 -3.54
CA LEU A 13 4.93 -4.21 -3.20
C LEU A 13 3.75 -5.06 -3.72
N PHE A 14 2.53 -4.52 -3.70
CA PHE A 14 1.29 -5.26 -3.95
C PHE A 14 0.38 -4.60 -4.99
N GLY A 15 0.74 -3.43 -5.51
CA GLY A 15 -0.04 -2.76 -6.54
C GLY A 15 -0.10 -3.59 -7.83
N THR A 16 -1.16 -3.39 -8.62
CA THR A 16 -1.45 -4.16 -9.86
C THR A 16 -0.37 -4.10 -10.94
N THR A 17 0.61 -3.21 -10.78
CA THR A 17 1.76 -3.04 -11.69
C THR A 17 3.07 -3.55 -11.08
N SER A 18 3.04 -4.12 -9.87
CA SER A 18 4.21 -4.69 -9.21
C SER A 18 4.49 -6.10 -9.72
N ASP A 19 5.77 -6.49 -9.72
CA ASP A 19 6.17 -7.85 -10.08
C ASP A 19 5.53 -8.87 -9.15
N THR A 20 5.47 -8.60 -7.85
CA THR A 20 4.80 -9.46 -6.86
C THR A 20 3.34 -9.72 -7.21
N TYR A 21 2.56 -8.67 -7.50
CA TYR A 21 1.14 -8.86 -7.86
C TYR A 21 1.01 -9.71 -9.11
N LEU A 22 1.82 -9.44 -10.14
CA LEU A 22 1.78 -10.17 -11.40
C LEU A 22 2.19 -11.64 -11.22
N GLU A 23 3.23 -11.91 -10.44
CA GLU A 23 3.68 -13.26 -10.08
C GLU A 23 2.55 -14.04 -9.40
N LEU A 24 1.99 -13.50 -8.30
CA LEU A 24 0.93 -14.15 -7.53
C LEU A 24 -0.34 -14.37 -8.35
N TYR A 25 -0.71 -13.40 -9.20
CA TYR A 25 -1.87 -13.48 -10.06
C TYR A 25 -1.69 -14.54 -11.15
N ASN A 26 -0.52 -14.58 -11.80
CA ASN A 26 -0.22 -15.56 -12.85
C ASN A 26 -0.12 -16.99 -12.30
N GLU A 27 0.34 -17.16 -11.06
CA GLU A 27 0.34 -18.43 -10.34
C GLU A 27 -1.07 -18.83 -9.85
N GLY A 28 -2.05 -17.92 -9.92
CA GLY A 28 -3.43 -18.16 -9.48
C GLY A 28 -3.60 -18.19 -7.96
N ILE A 29 -2.65 -17.62 -7.22
CA ILE A 29 -2.65 -17.48 -5.76
C ILE A 29 -3.59 -16.35 -5.32
N ILE A 30 -3.66 -15.29 -6.13
CA ILE A 30 -4.57 -14.15 -5.95
C ILE A 30 -5.41 -13.95 -7.21
N ASP A 31 -6.51 -13.22 -7.08
CA ASP A 31 -7.33 -12.74 -8.19
C ASP A 31 -7.63 -11.24 -8.06
N ASP A 32 -8.63 -10.74 -8.77
CA ASP A 32 -9.01 -9.32 -8.80
C ASP A 32 -9.64 -8.81 -7.49
N THR A 33 -9.95 -9.70 -6.54
CA THR A 33 -10.41 -9.34 -5.19
C THR A 33 -9.25 -8.93 -4.27
N PHE A 34 -8.01 -9.26 -4.63
CA PHE A 34 -6.84 -8.99 -3.80
C PHE A 34 -6.62 -7.49 -3.62
N GLY A 35 -6.48 -7.09 -2.36
CA GLY A 35 -6.28 -5.71 -1.99
C GLY A 35 -5.38 -5.56 -0.77
N TYR A 36 -5.06 -4.31 -0.50
CA TYR A 36 -4.33 -3.89 0.67
C TYR A 36 -4.82 -2.54 1.15
N ASP A 37 -4.66 -2.29 2.44
CA ASP A 37 -4.97 -1.01 3.07
C ASP A 37 -3.95 -0.71 4.17
N TYR A 38 -3.60 0.56 4.31
CA TYR A 38 -2.82 1.05 5.44
C TYR A 38 -3.65 2.05 6.24
N THR A 39 -3.94 1.71 7.49
CA THR A 39 -4.60 2.61 8.41
C THR A 39 -3.59 3.15 9.42
N LEU A 40 -3.47 4.48 9.49
CA LEU A 40 -2.66 5.19 10.48
C LEU A 40 -3.54 6.12 11.34
N GLN A 41 -3.52 5.90 12.64
CA GLN A 41 -4.18 6.73 13.66
C GLN A 41 -3.14 7.20 14.69
N ASP A 42 -3.51 8.16 15.54
CA ASP A 42 -2.59 8.73 16.52
C ASP A 42 -2.04 7.69 17.51
N SER A 43 -2.79 6.64 17.81
CA SER A 43 -2.45 5.62 18.81
C SER A 43 -2.10 4.25 18.24
N PHE A 44 -2.36 4.00 16.95
CA PHE A 44 -2.09 2.72 16.32
C PHE A 44 -1.96 2.83 14.80
N SER A 45 -1.35 1.83 14.20
CA SER A 45 -1.34 1.64 12.75
C SER A 45 -1.38 0.15 12.42
N PHE A 46 -2.00 -0.21 11.31
CA PHE A 46 -1.98 -1.58 10.81
C PHE A 46 -2.06 -1.62 9.28
N VAL A 47 -1.58 -2.71 8.71
CA VAL A 47 -1.73 -3.06 7.30
C VAL A 47 -2.70 -4.23 7.21
N LEU A 48 -3.65 -4.14 6.29
CA LEU A 48 -4.45 -5.27 5.84
C LEU A 48 -4.01 -5.62 4.42
N VAL A 49 -3.88 -6.92 4.13
CA VAL A 49 -3.56 -7.43 2.80
C VAL A 49 -4.19 -8.81 2.65
N GLY A 50 -4.81 -9.06 1.50
CA GLY A 50 -5.49 -10.32 1.21
C GLY A 50 -6.67 -10.14 0.26
N GLY A 51 -7.38 -11.23 0.02
CA GLY A 51 -8.56 -11.30 -0.83
C GLY A 51 -9.13 -12.71 -0.81
N ASP A 52 -9.98 -13.02 -1.77
CA ASP A 52 -10.42 -14.40 -1.98
C ASP A 52 -9.23 -15.28 -2.35
N ALA A 53 -9.23 -16.50 -1.83
CA ALA A 53 -8.13 -17.44 -2.00
C ALA A 53 -8.67 -18.84 -2.22
N LYS A 54 -8.19 -19.52 -3.28
CA LYS A 54 -8.44 -20.96 -3.45
C LYS A 54 -7.75 -21.79 -2.37
N ASN A 55 -6.56 -21.34 -1.95
CA ASN A 55 -5.76 -21.93 -0.91
C ASN A 55 -5.28 -20.82 0.06
N PRO A 56 -6.03 -20.55 1.14
CA PRO A 56 -5.73 -19.47 2.07
C PRO A 56 -4.35 -19.58 2.74
N ASP A 57 -3.87 -20.80 3.01
CA ASP A 57 -2.58 -21.04 3.63
C ASP A 57 -1.43 -20.67 2.68
N GLU A 58 -1.56 -21.05 1.40
CA GLU A 58 -0.58 -20.72 0.38
C GLU A 58 -0.56 -19.22 0.08
N GLN A 59 -1.72 -18.57 -0.01
CA GLN A 59 -1.79 -17.11 -0.18
C GLN A 59 -1.12 -16.39 1.00
N THR A 60 -1.41 -16.82 2.23
CA THR A 60 -0.78 -16.27 3.44
C THR A 60 0.74 -16.42 3.38
N ALA A 61 1.24 -17.63 3.10
CA ALA A 61 2.68 -17.88 3.03
C ALA A 61 3.37 -17.01 1.97
N LYS A 62 2.74 -16.84 0.80
CA LYS A 62 3.27 -16.07 -0.32
C LYS A 62 3.29 -14.57 -0.09
N ILE A 63 2.28 -14.03 0.59
CA ILE A 63 2.26 -12.63 1.03
C ILE A 63 3.42 -12.37 2.01
N LEU A 64 3.62 -13.26 2.98
CA LEU A 64 4.71 -13.13 3.95
C LEU A 64 6.08 -13.28 3.30
N GLU A 65 6.23 -14.22 2.36
CA GLU A 65 7.45 -14.38 1.55
C GLU A 65 7.77 -13.09 0.76
N ALA A 66 6.77 -12.45 0.16
CA ALA A 66 6.95 -11.20 -0.57
C ALA A 66 7.44 -10.06 0.36
N ILE A 67 6.85 -9.93 1.55
CA ILE A 67 7.26 -8.94 2.57
C ILE A 67 8.70 -9.21 3.01
N GLN A 68 9.03 -10.47 3.34
CA GLN A 68 10.37 -10.88 3.76
C GLN A 68 11.43 -10.61 2.67
N LYS A 69 11.13 -10.98 1.43
CA LYS A 69 12.00 -10.73 0.27
C LYS A 69 12.23 -9.23 0.09
N ALA A 70 11.17 -8.42 0.14
CA ALA A 70 11.28 -6.97 0.02
C ALA A 70 12.05 -6.34 1.20
N ALA A 71 11.86 -6.85 2.43
CA ALA A 71 12.61 -6.40 3.61
C ALA A 71 14.11 -6.75 3.53
N GLN A 72 14.45 -7.90 2.93
CA GLN A 72 15.82 -8.36 2.79
C GLN A 72 16.58 -7.66 1.64
N TYR A 73 15.95 -7.55 0.47
CA TYR A 73 16.61 -7.07 -0.75
C TYR A 73 16.31 -5.60 -1.08
N GLY A 74 15.27 -5.03 -0.47
CA GLY A 74 14.76 -3.70 -0.79
C GLY A 74 13.99 -3.65 -2.10
N LEU A 75 13.31 -2.53 -2.31
CA LEU A 75 12.65 -2.20 -3.59
C LEU A 75 13.55 -1.33 -4.47
N LEU A 76 13.16 -1.16 -5.74
CA LEU A 76 13.94 -0.40 -6.73
C LEU A 76 13.49 1.07 -6.82
N GLU A 77 14.45 1.97 -7.01
CA GLU A 77 14.19 3.41 -7.22
C GLU A 77 13.31 3.67 -8.45
N ALA A 78 13.47 2.84 -9.49
CA ALA A 78 12.66 2.93 -10.71
C ALA A 78 11.16 2.72 -10.43
N ASP A 79 10.83 1.78 -9.54
CA ASP A 79 9.45 1.47 -9.15
C ASP A 79 8.86 2.61 -8.31
N LEU A 80 9.67 3.23 -7.44
CA LEU A 80 9.24 4.38 -6.66
C LEU A 80 8.86 5.55 -7.58
N ALA A 81 9.69 5.83 -8.58
CA ALA A 81 9.40 6.87 -9.57
C ALA A 81 8.14 6.57 -10.39
N LEU A 82 7.85 5.31 -10.68
CA LEU A 82 6.62 4.90 -11.38
C LEU A 82 5.39 5.08 -10.49
N VAL A 83 5.45 4.60 -9.25
CA VAL A 83 4.35 4.70 -8.27
C VAL A 83 4.03 6.16 -7.95
N LYS A 84 5.04 7.01 -7.72
CA LYS A 84 4.82 8.45 -7.55
C LYS A 84 4.07 9.06 -8.72
N ARG A 85 4.52 8.80 -9.96
CA ARG A 85 3.84 9.29 -11.18
C ARG A 85 2.40 8.80 -11.28
N LYS A 86 2.15 7.52 -10.98
CA LYS A 86 0.80 6.92 -10.96
C LYS A 86 -0.11 7.65 -9.96
N ARG A 87 0.34 7.81 -8.71
CA ARG A 87 -0.44 8.43 -7.64
C ARG A 87 -0.68 9.92 -7.86
N ILE A 88 0.33 10.67 -8.30
CA ILE A 88 0.16 12.08 -8.69
C ILE A 88 -0.89 12.20 -9.80
N GLY A 89 -0.82 11.34 -10.83
CA GLY A 89 -1.80 11.32 -11.90
C GLY A 89 -3.22 10.96 -11.41
N GLN A 90 -3.37 10.00 -10.50
CA GLN A 90 -4.65 9.64 -9.89
C GLN A 90 -5.23 10.81 -9.08
N PHE A 91 -4.40 11.47 -8.27
CA PHE A 91 -4.80 12.63 -7.49
C PHE A 91 -5.24 13.81 -8.38
N LEU A 92 -4.48 14.14 -9.43
CA LEU A 92 -4.88 15.20 -10.37
C LEU A 92 -6.20 14.87 -11.08
N ARG A 93 -6.47 13.60 -11.39
CA ARG A 93 -7.75 13.18 -11.96
C ARG A 93 -8.89 13.28 -10.95
N SER A 94 -8.67 12.97 -9.67
CA SER A 94 -9.72 13.05 -8.65
C SER A 94 -10.18 14.49 -8.38
N LEU A 95 -9.34 15.49 -8.65
CA LEU A 95 -9.72 16.91 -8.63
C LEU A 95 -10.77 17.29 -9.68
N ASN A 96 -11.08 16.43 -10.66
CA ASN A 96 -12.19 16.65 -11.59
C ASN A 96 -13.56 16.26 -10.99
N SER A 97 -13.61 15.71 -9.77
CA SER A 97 -14.87 15.39 -9.08
C SER A 97 -15.15 16.42 -7.96
N PRO A 98 -16.22 17.22 -8.10
CA PRO A 98 -16.69 18.10 -7.03
C PRO A 98 -17.00 17.36 -5.73
N GLU A 99 -17.48 16.12 -5.83
CA GLU A 99 -17.79 15.24 -4.69
C GLU A 99 -16.52 14.86 -3.93
N PHE A 100 -15.45 14.47 -4.64
CA PHE A 100 -14.14 14.21 -4.04
C PHE A 100 -13.61 15.46 -3.33
N ILE A 101 -13.68 16.62 -3.99
CA ILE A 101 -13.25 17.89 -3.40
C ILE A 101 -14.03 18.18 -2.12
N ALA A 102 -15.36 18.04 -2.13
CA ALA A 102 -16.21 18.31 -0.98
C ALA A 102 -15.92 17.37 0.21
N ASN A 103 -15.74 16.07 -0.05
CA ASN A 103 -15.43 15.08 0.99
C ASN A 103 -14.07 15.33 1.65
N GLN A 104 -13.09 15.77 0.85
CA GLN A 104 -11.75 16.07 1.34
C GLN A 104 -11.68 17.44 2.05
N PHE A 105 -12.47 18.42 1.61
CA PHE A 105 -12.41 19.80 2.12
C PHE A 105 -12.52 19.89 3.64
N SER A 106 -13.44 19.15 4.25
CA SER A 106 -13.62 19.12 5.71
C SER A 106 -12.40 18.60 6.46
N GLN A 107 -11.73 17.56 5.94
CA GLN A 107 -10.53 16.98 6.57
C GLN A 107 -9.33 17.95 6.52
N TYR A 108 -9.17 18.68 5.42
CA TYR A 108 -8.06 19.62 5.22
C TYR A 108 -8.22 20.91 6.04
N VAL A 109 -9.45 21.47 6.09
CA VAL A 109 -9.75 22.64 6.94
C VAL A 109 -9.52 22.33 8.42
N MET A 110 -9.92 21.15 8.88
CA MET A 110 -9.71 20.72 10.27
C MET A 110 -8.23 20.49 10.63
N LYS A 111 -7.39 20.10 9.66
CA LYS A 111 -5.95 19.87 9.85
C LYS A 111 -5.06 21.09 9.52
N SER A 112 -5.64 22.25 9.20
CA SER A 112 -4.89 23.45 8.76
C SER A 112 -3.90 23.16 7.61
N ALA A 113 -4.24 22.20 6.76
CA ALA A 113 -3.44 21.77 5.62
C ALA A 113 -4.22 22.06 4.34
N SER A 114 -3.50 22.28 3.24
CA SER A 114 -4.09 22.40 1.92
C SER A 114 -4.19 21.02 1.26
N LEU A 115 -5.26 20.80 0.50
CA LEU A 115 -5.39 19.62 -0.38
C LEU A 115 -4.16 19.49 -1.31
N PHE A 116 -3.53 20.62 -1.67
CA PHE A 116 -2.36 20.67 -2.54
C PHE A 116 -1.04 20.31 -1.85
N ASP A 117 -0.98 20.26 -0.51
CA ASP A 117 0.24 19.93 0.23
C ASP A 117 0.65 18.46 0.08
N ILE A 118 -0.28 17.61 -0.37
CA ILE A 118 -0.04 16.18 -0.63
C ILE A 118 1.00 16.00 -1.73
N LEU A 119 0.94 16.81 -2.80
CA LEU A 119 1.81 16.64 -3.97
C LEU A 119 3.29 16.91 -3.62
N PRO A 120 3.66 18.07 -3.04
CA PRO A 120 5.03 18.29 -2.56
C PRO A 120 5.49 17.22 -1.57
N LEU A 121 4.60 16.78 -0.68
CA LEU A 121 4.95 15.77 0.32
C LEU A 121 5.22 14.39 -0.31
N MET A 122 4.45 13.99 -1.32
CA MET A 122 4.65 12.76 -2.08
C MET A 122 5.98 12.76 -2.84
N GLU A 123 6.38 13.91 -3.40
CA GLU A 123 7.68 14.06 -4.06
C GLU A 123 8.84 13.84 -3.07
N THR A 124 8.68 14.23 -1.80
CA THR A 124 9.73 14.07 -0.76
C THR A 124 9.91 12.65 -0.22
N VAL A 125 9.05 11.70 -0.60
CA VAL A 125 9.17 10.29 -0.14
C VAL A 125 10.45 9.69 -0.72
N THR A 126 11.32 9.13 0.11
CA THR A 126 12.55 8.48 -0.36
C THR A 126 12.42 6.96 -0.38
N LEU A 127 13.24 6.29 -1.19
CA LEU A 127 13.32 4.83 -1.20
C LEU A 127 13.79 4.27 0.14
N GLU A 128 14.64 5.00 0.86
CA GLU A 128 15.07 4.63 2.22
C GLU A 128 13.89 4.59 3.19
N GLU A 129 13.01 5.60 3.17
CA GLU A 129 11.80 5.66 4.00
C GLU A 129 10.84 4.50 3.67
N VAL A 130 10.68 4.19 2.38
CA VAL A 130 9.85 3.07 1.90
C VAL A 130 10.42 1.72 2.36
N ASN A 131 11.71 1.48 2.16
CA ASN A 131 12.35 0.23 2.58
C ASN A 131 12.36 0.09 4.11
N ALA A 132 12.49 1.18 4.85
CA ALA A 132 12.38 1.16 6.31
C ALA A 132 10.97 0.78 6.78
N PHE A 133 9.92 1.26 6.08
CA PHE A 133 8.54 0.86 6.35
C PHE A 133 8.34 -0.65 6.10
N ILE A 134 8.80 -1.17 4.95
CA ILE A 134 8.66 -2.59 4.61
C ILE A 134 9.41 -3.48 5.60
N LYS A 135 10.64 -3.09 5.97
CA LYS A 135 11.41 -3.81 7.00
C LYS A 135 10.71 -3.81 8.35
N ASN A 136 9.90 -2.80 8.65
CA ASN A 136 9.07 -2.77 9.85
C ASN A 136 7.90 -3.77 9.77
N LEU A 137 7.40 -4.10 8.57
CA LEU A 137 6.36 -5.12 8.40
C LEU A 137 6.88 -6.54 8.59
N ASP A 138 8.17 -6.79 8.32
CA ASP A 138 8.82 -8.10 8.52
C ASP A 138 9.12 -8.37 10.00
N ALA A 139 8.06 -8.56 10.78
CA ALA A 139 8.13 -8.93 12.18
C ALA A 139 6.99 -9.89 12.53
N GLU A 140 7.34 -11.19 12.58
CA GLU A 140 6.41 -12.29 12.80
C GLU A 140 5.52 -12.10 14.05
N GLU A 141 6.08 -11.56 15.14
CA GLU A 141 5.34 -11.26 16.38
C GLU A 141 4.24 -10.20 16.22
N ARG A 142 4.22 -9.47 15.10
CA ARG A 142 3.25 -8.40 14.77
C ARG A 142 2.35 -8.75 13.59
N THR A 143 2.34 -10.03 13.20
CA THR A 143 1.53 -10.56 12.11
C THR A 143 0.40 -11.42 12.66
N THR A 144 -0.81 -11.18 12.17
CA THR A 144 -1.98 -12.04 12.46
C THR A 144 -2.61 -12.47 11.15
N THR A 145 -3.07 -13.72 11.10
CA THR A 145 -3.76 -14.29 9.94
C THR A 145 -5.21 -14.59 10.31
N PHE A 146 -6.13 -14.33 9.38
CA PHE A 146 -7.55 -14.61 9.55
C PHE A 146 -8.09 -15.19 8.25
N GLN A 147 -8.79 -16.31 8.33
CA GLN A 147 -9.32 -17.04 7.19
C GLN A 147 -10.80 -17.35 7.43
N LEU A 148 -11.62 -17.17 6.39
CA LEU A 148 -13.01 -17.61 6.37
C LEU A 148 -13.11 -18.82 5.43
N LEU A 149 -13.43 -19.99 5.98
CA LEU A 149 -13.55 -21.23 5.21
C LEU A 149 -15.04 -21.53 4.95
N PRO A 150 -15.39 -22.09 3.77
CA PRO A 150 -16.72 -22.61 3.52
C PRO A 150 -17.10 -23.70 4.55
N GLU A 151 -18.40 -23.81 4.85
CA GLU A 151 -18.96 -24.93 5.64
C GLU A 151 -18.86 -26.29 4.93
#